data_AF-A0A943NZR6-F1
#
_entry.id   AF-A0A943NZR6-F1
#
_cell.length_a   1.000
_cell.length_b   1.000
_cell.length_c   1.000
_cell.angle_alpha   90.00
_cell.angle_beta   90.00
_cell.angle_gamma   90.00
#
_symmetry.space_group_name_H-M   'P 1'
#
loop_
_entity.id
_entity.type
_entity.pdbx_description
1 polymer ?
#
loop_
_entity_poly.entity_id
_entity_poly.type
_entity_poly.pdbx_seq_one_letter_code
_entity_poly.pdbx_strand_id
1 'polypeptide(L)'
;MTFDELRTEIKAANLVLVGIGEDLHGDMDGFYRSLAGLLDKKDYFVVTLQDREGLVQAGIFGEQITAPFSEGEPQESWDKYLHWLSFTLHQKLCVLELGVGFLKPEVIRFPFEKTSYFNQKSRYIRINETFPQLSAEIADRGISIKENPVDFLTES
;
A
#
# COMPACT_ATOMS: atom_id res chain seq x y z
N MET A 1 14.18 4.94 -7.18
CA MET A 1 14.17 3.61 -6.54
C MET A 1 13.78 2.62 -7.60
N THR A 2 14.50 1.52 -7.75
CA THR A 2 14.16 0.40 -8.66
C THR A 2 13.26 -0.62 -7.98
N PHE A 3 12.72 -1.57 -8.73
CA PHE A 3 11.90 -2.64 -8.16
C PHE A 3 12.68 -3.55 -7.21
N ASP A 4 13.97 -3.82 -7.48
CA ASP A 4 14.82 -4.61 -6.58
C ASP A 4 15.14 -3.88 -5.27
N GLU A 5 15.27 -2.55 -5.32
CA GLU A 5 15.39 -1.72 -4.12
C GLU A 5 14.08 -1.75 -3.30
N LEU A 6 12.91 -1.66 -3.95
CA LEU A 6 11.61 -1.84 -3.29
C LEU A 6 11.51 -3.22 -2.62
N ARG A 7 11.84 -4.30 -3.33
CA ARG A 7 11.87 -5.66 -2.78
C ARG A 7 12.77 -5.75 -1.54
N THR A 8 13.91 -5.07 -1.56
CA THR A 8 14.86 -5.04 -0.45
C THR A 8 14.29 -4.32 0.77
N GLU A 9 13.66 -3.16 0.58
CA GLU A 9 12.99 -2.40 1.65
C GLU A 9 11.85 -3.20 2.29
N ILE A 10 10.99 -3.81 1.47
CA ILE A 10 9.91 -4.68 1.93
C ILE A 10 10.47 -5.88 2.71
N LYS A 11 11.53 -6.51 2.22
CA LYS A 11 12.21 -7.63 2.91
C LYS A 11 12.76 -7.22 4.27
N ALA A 12 13.28 -6.00 4.42
CA ALA A 12 13.83 -5.48 5.67
C ALA A 12 12.77 -5.04 6.69
N ALA A 13 11.54 -4.78 6.24
CA ALA A 13 10.42 -4.41 7.09
C ALA A 13 9.82 -5.62 7.84
N ASN A 14 9.36 -5.36 9.07
CA ASN A 14 8.60 -6.32 9.87
C ASN A 14 7.15 -6.39 9.38
N LEU A 15 6.59 -5.22 9.03
CA LEU A 15 5.20 -5.05 8.64
C LEU A 15 5.13 -4.26 7.33
N VAL A 16 4.12 -4.54 6.50
CA VAL A 16 3.86 -3.82 5.24
C VAL A 16 2.43 -3.32 5.22
N LEU A 17 2.24 -2.00 5.10
CA LEU A 17 0.93 -1.39 4.92
C LEU A 17 0.80 -0.94 3.47
N VAL A 18 -0.13 -1.53 2.73
CA VAL A 18 -0.32 -1.25 1.30
C VAL A 18 -1.60 -0.45 1.07
N GLY A 19 -1.48 0.60 0.29
CA GLY A 19 -2.58 1.48 -0.11
C GLY A 19 -2.72 1.45 -1.62
N ILE A 20 -3.85 0.98 -2.12
CA ILE A 20 -4.13 0.88 -3.56
C ILE A 20 -5.20 1.91 -3.92
N GLY A 21 -4.82 2.87 -4.74
CA GLY A 21 -5.69 3.96 -5.16
C GLY A 21 -6.40 3.72 -6.49
N GLU A 22 -6.90 4.81 -7.05
CA GLU A 22 -7.69 4.85 -8.28
C GLU A 22 -6.84 4.99 -9.56
N ASP A 23 -5.62 5.52 -9.46
CA ASP A 23 -4.76 5.86 -10.59
C ASP A 23 -3.86 4.68 -10.98
N LEU A 24 -4.48 3.66 -11.58
CA LEU A 24 -3.86 2.40 -12.01
C LEU A 24 -4.40 2.05 -13.40
N HIS A 25 -3.51 1.71 -14.33
CA HIS A 25 -3.89 1.30 -15.68
C HIS A 25 -2.85 0.34 -16.27
N GLY A 26 -3.28 -0.59 -17.14
CA GLY A 26 -2.40 -1.60 -17.74
C GLY A 26 -2.73 -3.03 -17.30
N ASP A 27 -1.72 -3.89 -17.19
CA ASP A 27 -1.85 -5.30 -16.76
C ASP A 27 -2.12 -5.41 -15.25
N MET A 28 -3.39 -5.26 -14.86
CA MET A 28 -3.82 -5.38 -13.46
C MET A 28 -3.60 -6.78 -12.88
N ASP A 29 -3.73 -7.83 -13.68
CA ASP A 29 -3.52 -9.20 -13.23
C ASP A 29 -2.03 -9.43 -12.90
N GLY A 30 -1.14 -8.94 -13.76
CA GLY A 30 0.30 -8.92 -13.52
C GLY A 30 0.66 -8.11 -12.28
N PHE A 31 0.07 -6.94 -12.12
CA PHE A 31 0.26 -6.08 -10.96
C PHE A 31 -0.14 -6.78 -9.65
N TYR A 32 -1.33 -7.39 -9.58
CA TYR A 32 -1.77 -8.09 -8.37
C TYR A 32 -0.90 -9.32 -8.07
N ARG A 33 -0.48 -10.09 -9.07
CA ARG A 33 0.47 -11.20 -8.88
C ARG A 33 1.82 -10.72 -8.35
N SER A 34 2.33 -9.63 -8.90
CA SER A 34 3.59 -9.03 -8.47
C SER A 34 3.51 -8.54 -7.03
N LEU A 35 2.42 -7.83 -6.68
CA LEU A 35 2.16 -7.39 -5.31
C LEU A 35 2.04 -8.57 -4.34
N ALA A 36 1.30 -9.62 -4.69
CA ALA A 36 1.20 -10.83 -3.88
C ALA A 36 2.59 -11.46 -3.64
N GLY A 37 3.45 -11.48 -4.66
CA GLY A 37 4.83 -11.94 -4.53
C GLY A 37 5.69 -11.08 -3.60
N LEU A 38 5.49 -9.75 -3.57
CA LEU A 38 6.16 -8.85 -2.62
C LEU A 38 5.73 -9.11 -1.17
N LEU A 39 4.46 -9.47 -0.99
CA LEU A 39 3.85 -9.70 0.32
C LEU A 39 4.01 -11.14 0.84
N ASP A 40 4.57 -12.05 0.04
CA ASP A 40 4.82 -13.43 0.47
C ASP A 40 5.67 -13.46 1.76
N LYS A 41 5.18 -14.19 2.76
CA LYS A 41 5.78 -14.32 4.10
C LYS A 41 5.94 -12.98 4.84
N LYS A 42 5.22 -11.94 4.45
CA LYS A 42 5.11 -10.69 5.20
C LYS A 42 3.85 -10.66 6.03
N ASP A 43 3.93 -9.94 7.14
CA ASP A 43 2.76 -9.50 7.88
C ASP A 43 2.34 -8.16 7.29
N TYR A 44 1.13 -8.12 6.73
CA TYR A 44 0.68 -7.00 5.92
C TYR A 44 -0.81 -6.72 6.12
N PHE A 45 -1.20 -5.52 5.72
CA PHE A 45 -2.59 -5.17 5.50
C PHE A 45 -2.71 -4.31 4.24
N VAL A 46 -3.76 -4.56 3.46
CA VAL A 46 -4.09 -3.84 2.23
C VAL A 46 -5.35 -3.01 2.43
N VAL A 47 -5.27 -1.72 2.16
CA VAL A 47 -6.41 -0.81 2.05
C VAL A 47 -6.54 -0.43 0.58
N THR A 48 -7.70 -0.66 -0.02
CA THR A 48 -7.88 -0.50 -1.46
C THR A 48 -9.13 0.33 -1.80
N LEU A 49 -9.02 1.17 -2.83
CA LEU A 49 -10.15 1.79 -3.52
C LEU A 49 -10.60 0.99 -4.75
N GLN A 50 -9.85 -0.05 -5.11
CA GLN A 50 -10.22 -1.05 -6.13
C GLN A 50 -11.02 -2.19 -5.50
N ASP A 51 -11.68 -2.98 -6.36
CA ASP A 51 -12.34 -4.21 -5.95
C ASP A 51 -11.33 -5.25 -5.41
N ARG A 52 -11.76 -6.03 -4.41
CA ARG A 52 -10.91 -7.01 -3.72
C ARG A 52 -10.71 -8.31 -4.48
N GLU A 53 -11.55 -8.63 -5.45
CA GLU A 53 -11.58 -9.92 -6.15
C GLU A 53 -10.22 -10.21 -6.81
N GLY A 54 -9.67 -9.24 -7.55
CA GLY A 54 -8.36 -9.41 -8.21
C GLY A 54 -7.21 -9.67 -7.24
N LEU A 55 -7.22 -9.01 -6.07
CA LEU A 55 -6.22 -9.23 -5.01
C LEU A 55 -6.33 -10.64 -4.42
N VAL A 56 -7.57 -11.11 -4.16
CA VAL A 56 -7.82 -12.45 -3.62
C VAL A 56 -7.44 -13.52 -4.65
N GLN A 57 -7.79 -13.33 -5.92
CA GLN A 57 -7.41 -14.25 -7.01
C GLN A 57 -5.88 -14.33 -7.18
N ALA A 58 -5.16 -13.23 -6.93
CA ALA A 58 -3.69 -13.21 -6.94
C ALA A 58 -3.05 -13.87 -5.69
N GLY A 59 -3.84 -14.26 -4.69
CA GLY A 59 -3.38 -14.98 -3.49
C GLY A 59 -3.19 -14.11 -2.24
N ILE A 60 -3.66 -12.86 -2.26
CA ILE A 60 -3.67 -12.01 -1.06
C ILE A 60 -4.83 -12.46 -0.16
N PHE A 61 -4.56 -12.65 1.13
CA PHE A 61 -5.56 -13.16 2.06
C PHE A 61 -6.66 -12.14 2.26
N GLY A 62 -7.92 -12.52 1.97
CA GLY A 62 -9.06 -11.62 2.08
C GLY A 62 -9.21 -10.96 3.46
N GLU A 63 -8.82 -11.65 4.54
CA GLU A 63 -8.84 -11.14 5.91
C GLU A 63 -7.86 -9.97 6.16
N GLN A 64 -6.87 -9.80 5.28
CA GLN A 64 -5.86 -8.74 5.32
C GLN A 64 -6.15 -7.65 4.27
N ILE A 65 -7.37 -7.59 3.76
CA ILE A 65 -7.83 -6.59 2.81
C ILE A 65 -9.05 -5.89 3.40
N THR A 66 -9.07 -4.55 3.31
CA THR A 66 -10.29 -3.76 3.46
C THR A 66 -10.50 -2.90 2.22
N ALA A 67 -11.71 -2.97 1.67
CA ALA A 67 -12.16 -2.18 0.54
C ALA A 67 -13.39 -1.34 0.94
N PRO A 68 -13.22 -0.32 1.82
CA PRO A 68 -14.32 0.27 2.61
C PRO A 68 -15.42 0.97 1.79
N PHE A 69 -15.22 1.16 0.48
CA PHE A 69 -16.20 1.78 -0.43
C PHE A 69 -16.74 0.80 -1.48
N SER A 70 -16.32 -0.46 -1.44
CA SER A 70 -16.87 -1.50 -2.32
C SER A 70 -18.22 -1.97 -1.81
N GLU A 71 -19.16 -2.18 -2.73
CA GLU A 71 -20.46 -2.75 -2.38
C GLU A 71 -20.30 -4.16 -1.79
N GLY A 72 -20.95 -4.42 -0.67
CA GLY A 72 -20.88 -5.73 0.01
C GLY A 72 -19.64 -5.95 0.88
N GLU A 73 -18.76 -4.95 1.05
CA GLU A 73 -17.61 -5.07 1.96
C GLU A 73 -18.08 -5.25 3.43
N PRO A 74 -17.57 -6.27 4.15
CA PRO A 74 -17.90 -6.46 5.55
C PRO A 74 -17.40 -5.30 6.39
N GLN A 75 -18.26 -4.74 7.26
CA GLN A 75 -17.89 -3.67 8.19
C GLN A 75 -16.68 -4.06 9.08
N GLU A 76 -16.60 -5.33 9.46
CA GLU A 76 -15.50 -5.88 10.27
C GLU A 76 -14.13 -5.82 9.59
N SER A 77 -14.05 -5.68 8.27
CA SER A 77 -12.77 -5.54 7.56
C SER A 77 -12.02 -4.28 8.00
N TRP A 78 -12.77 -3.20 8.25
CA TRP A 78 -12.22 -1.93 8.71
C TRP A 78 -11.76 -2.03 10.16
N ASP A 79 -12.52 -2.73 11.01
CA ASP A 79 -12.11 -2.96 12.40
C ASP A 79 -10.84 -3.83 12.47
N LYS A 80 -10.70 -4.83 11.60
CA LYS A 80 -9.47 -5.64 11.45
C LYS A 80 -8.29 -4.76 11.03
N TYR A 81 -8.49 -3.85 10.07
CA TYR A 81 -7.47 -2.88 9.67
C TYR A 81 -7.04 -1.99 10.84
N LEU A 82 -7.98 -1.37 11.56
CA LEU A 82 -7.68 -0.50 12.70
C LEU A 82 -6.95 -1.25 13.82
N HIS A 83 -7.36 -2.48 14.09
CA HIS A 83 -6.69 -3.35 15.05
C HIS A 83 -5.26 -3.67 14.61
N TRP A 84 -5.06 -4.08 13.35
CA TRP A 84 -3.71 -4.33 12.79
C TRP A 84 -2.83 -3.08 12.86
N LEU A 85 -3.37 -1.92 12.51
CA LEU A 85 -2.65 -0.64 12.53
C LEU A 85 -2.13 -0.30 13.93
N SER A 86 -2.86 -0.67 14.99
CA SER A 86 -2.44 -0.43 16.37
C SER A 86 -1.14 -1.15 16.76
N PHE A 87 -0.81 -2.28 16.09
CA PHE A 87 0.43 -3.03 16.31
C PHE A 87 1.62 -2.51 15.51
N THR A 88 1.41 -1.54 14.60
CA THR A 88 2.47 -1.03 13.73
C THR A 88 3.42 -0.08 14.43
N LEU A 89 3.01 0.53 15.55
CA LEU A 89 3.83 1.48 16.29
C LEU A 89 5.14 0.81 16.77
N HIS A 90 6.25 1.54 16.64
CA HIS A 90 7.59 1.09 16.98
C HIS A 90 8.13 -0.14 16.21
N GLN A 91 7.39 -0.64 15.22
CA GLN A 91 7.85 -1.66 14.28
C GLN A 91 8.53 -1.03 13.06
N LYS A 92 9.44 -1.75 12.43
CA LYS A 92 9.95 -1.39 11.10
C LYS A 92 8.82 -1.60 10.09
N LEU A 93 8.15 -0.51 9.71
CA LEU A 93 6.98 -0.52 8.85
C LEU A 93 7.37 -0.02 7.45
N CYS A 94 7.04 -0.77 6.41
CA CYS A 94 7.04 -0.25 5.05
C CYS A 94 5.61 0.18 4.71
N VAL A 95 5.39 1.46 4.42
CA VAL A 95 4.14 1.97 3.88
C VAL A 95 4.31 2.08 2.36
N LEU A 96 3.55 1.31 1.60
CA LEU A 96 3.59 1.28 0.14
C LEU A 96 2.28 1.83 -0.41
N GLU A 97 2.34 3.00 -1.02
CA GLU A 97 1.19 3.68 -1.59
C GLU A 97 1.27 3.68 -3.13
N LEU A 98 0.28 3.05 -3.78
CA LEU A 98 0.26 2.73 -5.20
C LEU A 98 -0.95 3.40 -5.84
N GLY A 99 -0.74 4.40 -6.69
CA GLY A 99 -1.79 4.97 -7.52
C GLY A 99 -2.85 5.77 -6.74
N VAL A 100 -2.56 6.18 -5.50
CA VAL A 100 -3.51 6.97 -4.70
C VAL A 100 -3.51 8.41 -5.16
N GLY A 101 -4.62 8.85 -5.73
CA GLY A 101 -4.84 10.22 -6.15
C GLY A 101 -5.55 11.04 -5.06
N PHE A 102 -6.63 11.71 -5.47
CA PHE A 102 -7.42 12.60 -4.62
C PHE A 102 -8.90 12.20 -4.57
N LEU A 103 -9.28 11.05 -5.11
CA LEU A 103 -10.65 10.55 -5.04
C LEU A 103 -11.10 10.37 -3.58
N LYS A 104 -10.25 9.75 -2.76
CA LYS A 104 -10.50 9.44 -1.35
C LYS A 104 -9.24 9.49 -0.46
N PRO A 105 -8.55 10.64 -0.35
CA PRO A 105 -7.33 10.75 0.47
C PRO A 105 -7.57 10.47 1.96
N GLU A 106 -8.80 10.64 2.46
CA GLU A 106 -9.19 10.36 3.85
C GLU A 106 -9.14 8.86 4.21
N VAL A 107 -9.05 7.98 3.21
CA VAL A 107 -9.09 6.52 3.37
C VAL A 107 -7.69 5.92 3.42
N ILE A 108 -6.80 6.42 2.56
CA ILE A 108 -5.46 5.87 2.39
C ILE A 108 -4.41 6.92 2.72
N ARG A 109 -4.30 7.98 1.90
CA ARG A 109 -3.20 8.96 2.00
C ARG A 109 -3.07 9.58 3.39
N PHE A 110 -4.12 10.21 3.91
CA PHE A 110 -4.06 10.91 5.20
C PHE A 110 -3.84 9.94 6.38
N PRO A 111 -4.54 8.79 6.46
CA PRO A 111 -4.21 7.78 7.47
C PRO A 111 -2.76 7.27 7.38
N PHE A 112 -2.22 7.08 6.18
CA PHE A 112 -0.88 6.54 5.98
C PHE A 112 0.21 7.56 6.33
N GLU A 113 0.03 8.82 5.92
CA GLU A 113 0.89 9.94 6.32
C GLU A 113 0.87 10.08 7.85
N LYS A 114 -0.30 10.01 8.48
CA LYS A 114 -0.44 10.04 9.94
C LYS A 114 0.27 8.88 10.62
N THR A 115 0.10 7.66 10.14
CA THR A 115 0.80 6.46 10.65
C THR A 115 2.31 6.63 10.58
N SER A 116 2.82 7.18 9.48
CA SER A 116 4.26 7.36 9.27
C SER A 116 4.85 8.55 10.05
N TYR A 117 4.02 9.55 10.33
CA TYR A 117 4.36 10.64 11.24
C TYR A 117 4.54 10.12 12.68
N PHE A 118 3.64 9.26 13.17
CA PHE A 118 3.78 8.71 14.52
C PHE A 118 4.82 7.60 14.61
N ASN A 119 4.95 6.73 13.60
CA ASN A 119 5.95 5.68 13.57
C ASN A 119 7.23 6.17 12.87
N GLN A 120 8.17 6.70 13.65
CA GLN A 120 9.47 7.18 13.16
C GLN A 120 10.38 6.08 12.60
N LYS A 121 10.02 4.79 12.74
CA LYS A 121 10.71 3.65 12.11
C LYS A 121 10.08 3.24 10.77
N SER A 122 9.09 4.01 10.29
CA SER A 122 8.46 3.74 9.00
C SER A 122 9.31 4.23 7.83
N ARG A 123 9.22 3.53 6.71
CA ARG A 123 9.63 3.97 5.38
C ARG A 123 8.36 4.17 4.55
N TYR A 124 8.21 5.33 3.93
CA TYR A 124 7.05 5.63 3.09
C TYR A 124 7.45 5.60 1.62
N ILE A 125 6.82 4.78 0.81
CA ILE A 125 7.11 4.66 -0.62
C ILE A 125 5.83 4.97 -1.38
N ARG A 126 5.85 6.05 -2.17
CA ARG A 126 4.75 6.49 -3.00
C ARG A 126 5.09 6.29 -4.46
N ILE A 127 4.20 5.63 -5.19
CA ILE A 127 4.30 5.43 -6.64
C ILE A 127 3.03 5.97 -7.26
N ASN A 128 3.15 7.02 -8.04
CA ASN A 128 2.03 7.61 -8.76
C ASN A 128 2.55 8.46 -9.94
N GLU A 129 1.97 8.30 -11.12
CA GLU A 129 2.41 9.00 -12.34
C GLU A 129 2.10 10.50 -12.29
N THR A 130 0.91 10.86 -11.80
CA THR A 130 0.38 12.22 -11.87
C THR A 130 0.71 13.04 -10.61
N PHE A 131 0.55 12.43 -9.45
CA PHE A 131 0.63 13.03 -8.12
C PHE A 131 1.67 12.32 -7.23
N PRO A 132 2.97 12.35 -7.57
CA PRO A 132 4.00 11.65 -6.80
C PRO A 132 4.39 12.36 -5.50
N GLN A 133 3.96 13.61 -5.28
CA GLN A 133 4.46 14.47 -4.20
C GLN A 133 4.14 13.94 -2.78
N LEU A 134 5.14 14.04 -1.91
CA LEU A 134 5.05 13.72 -0.48
C LEU A 134 4.79 14.98 0.35
N SER A 135 4.21 14.82 1.53
CA SER A 135 4.12 15.88 2.53
C SER A 135 5.47 16.11 3.23
N ALA A 136 5.67 17.32 3.77
CA ALA A 136 6.95 17.72 4.36
C ALA A 136 7.31 16.89 5.60
N GLU A 137 6.31 16.43 6.32
CA GLU A 137 6.38 15.68 7.57
C GLU A 137 7.00 14.27 7.41
N ILE A 138 6.93 13.72 6.20
CA ILE A 138 7.45 12.39 5.87
C ILE A 138 8.54 12.43 4.81
N ALA A 139 8.89 13.61 4.28
CA ALA A 139 9.80 13.75 3.14
C ALA A 139 11.21 13.18 3.43
N ASP A 140 11.69 13.23 4.67
CA ASP A 140 12.98 12.69 5.08
C ASP A 140 13.02 11.14 5.12
N ARG A 141 11.86 10.51 5.36
CA ARG A 141 11.70 9.04 5.40
C ARG A 141 10.95 8.50 4.19
N GLY A 142 10.54 9.37 3.28
CA GLY A 142 9.72 9.05 2.13
C GLY A 142 10.53 8.89 0.84
N ILE A 143 10.02 8.08 -0.06
CA ILE A 143 10.48 7.92 -1.44
C ILE A 143 9.28 8.17 -2.34
N SER A 144 9.50 8.97 -3.38
CA SER A 144 8.52 9.33 -4.39
C SER A 144 8.99 8.82 -5.74
N ILE A 145 8.16 8.04 -6.42
CA ILE A 145 8.40 7.49 -7.75
C ILE A 145 7.29 8.01 -8.67
N LYS A 146 7.68 8.73 -9.72
CA LYS A 146 6.75 9.32 -10.69
C LYS A 146 6.58 8.38 -11.90
N GLU A 147 5.91 7.27 -11.66
CA GLU A 147 5.64 6.22 -12.66
C GLU A 147 4.27 5.61 -12.39
N ASN A 148 3.69 4.96 -13.41
CA ASN A 148 2.50 4.13 -13.24
C ASN A 148 2.86 2.93 -12.33
N PRO A 149 2.13 2.70 -11.23
CA PRO A 149 2.41 1.58 -10.32
C PRO A 149 2.29 0.21 -10.98
N VAL A 150 1.41 0.08 -11.98
CA VAL A 150 1.22 -1.18 -12.71
C VAL A 150 2.50 -1.51 -13.47
N ASP A 151 3.01 -0.57 -14.27
CA ASP A 151 4.24 -0.74 -15.04
C ASP A 151 5.45 -0.97 -14.11
N PHE A 152 5.58 -0.17 -13.05
CA PHE A 152 6.68 -0.29 -12.08
C PHE A 152 6.75 -1.67 -11.40
N LEU A 153 5.60 -2.31 -11.14
CA LEU A 153 5.55 -3.64 -10.52
C LEU A 153 5.63 -4.79 -11.54
N THR A 154 5.34 -4.56 -12.82
CA THR A 154 5.21 -5.63 -13.83
C THR A 154 6.35 -5.70 -14.82
N GLU A 155 7.01 -4.59 -15.12
CA GLU A 155 8.11 -4.53 -16.10
C GLU A 155 9.49 -4.93 -15.52
N SER A 156 9.52 -5.68 -14.41
CA SER A 156 10.73 -6.00 -13.63
C SER A 156 11.08 -7.49 -13.51
#